data_AF-A0A2H0SFL2-F1
#
_entry.id   AF-A0A2H0SFL2-F1
#
_cell.length_a   1.000
_cell.length_b   1.000
_cell.length_c   1.000
_cell.angle_alpha   90.00
_cell.angle_beta   90.00
_cell.angle_gamma   90.00
#
_symmetry.space_group_name_H-M   'P 1'
#
loop_
_entity.id
_entity.type
_entity.pdbx_description
1 polymer ?
#
loop_
_entity_poly.entity_id
_entity_poly.type
_entity_poly.pdbx_seq_one_letter_code
_entity_poly.pdbx_strand_id
1 'polypeptide(L)'
;NIKLAFAPEITGVGASAFGSLVSQDGKGSVLQGAPVAEDSSNSADQSSAMELSRVTSSIAPVAGYGGGGGVSTGMVGEKMIWPGPAPIAYKYTGDEFTLENSTVNVMRRVKGYQASQNLANMIGSMNLGIINLKAFSQTQVQNINLVEDKDFGYYININLYDGTISLNENWERWDNLNTKCGSDQRCYDDNRLKLSDVPSDDELIRISNDFLQERGIGTDTYGTAEVINDWRMWLDQQPAEYQYITETITVRYPLIINNEVVYDQSGTPYGLSVSVNVRYKRVSSIWGLSSQQYEASEYEAITDVDKIIAYAEAGGMTGPVYYEVDGATNAAYENIELGTPEYVLIQLYNYQDNKSNEL
;
A
#
# COMPACT_ATOMS: atom_id res chain seq x y z
N ASN A 1 12.79 26.16 10.87
CA ASN A 1 12.19 24.90 10.41
C ASN A 1 10.99 24.59 11.27
N ILE A 2 9.79 24.66 10.69
CA ILE A 2 8.56 24.22 11.34
C ILE A 2 8.53 22.70 11.17
N LYS A 3 8.58 21.96 12.27
CA LYS A 3 8.38 20.50 12.24
C LYS A 3 6.87 20.27 12.14
N LEU A 4 6.43 19.71 11.02
CA LEU A 4 5.04 19.29 10.85
C LEU A 4 4.91 17.89 11.46
N ALA A 5 4.79 17.84 12.79
CA ALA A 5 4.41 16.64 13.50
C ALA A 5 2.91 16.72 13.77
N PHE A 6 2.12 15.92 13.06
CA PHE A 6 0.71 15.73 13.38
C PHE A 6 0.65 14.62 14.42
N ALA A 7 0.84 14.96 15.70
CA ALA A 7 0.57 14.00 16.78
C ALA A 7 -0.84 13.44 16.59
N PRO A 8 -1.09 12.13 16.84
CA PRO A 8 -2.41 11.57 16.64
C PRO A 8 -3.35 12.26 17.62
N GLU A 9 -4.42 12.84 17.11
CA GLU A 9 -5.48 13.42 17.92
C GLU A 9 -6.68 12.49 17.87
N ILE A 10 -7.12 12.03 19.03
CA ILE A 10 -8.22 11.08 19.16
C ILE A 10 -9.35 11.74 19.93
N THR A 11 -10.48 11.91 19.28
CA THR A 11 -11.70 12.44 19.89
C THR A 11 -12.69 11.31 20.19
N GLY A 12 -13.07 11.13 21.44
CA GLY A 12 -14.10 10.16 21.82
C GLY A 12 -15.48 10.57 21.28
N VAL A 13 -16.16 9.64 20.64
CA VAL A 13 -17.56 9.78 20.20
C VAL A 13 -18.44 8.75 20.91
N GLY A 14 -19.76 8.82 20.73
CA GLY A 14 -20.69 7.87 21.36
C GLY A 14 -20.36 6.40 21.03
N ALA A 15 -20.79 5.47 21.87
CA ALA A 15 -20.63 4.03 21.62
C ALA A 15 -21.33 3.62 20.31
N SER A 16 -20.70 2.71 19.56
CA SER A 16 -21.17 2.23 18.26
C SER A 16 -21.50 3.33 17.23
N ALA A 17 -20.81 4.48 17.29
CA ALA A 17 -21.09 5.66 16.46
C ALA A 17 -20.77 5.48 14.98
N PHE A 18 -20.03 4.44 14.60
CA PHE A 18 -19.70 4.14 13.19
C PHE A 18 -20.67 3.12 12.57
N GLY A 19 -21.78 2.83 13.25
CA GLY A 19 -22.77 1.86 12.79
C GLY A 19 -22.29 0.41 12.95
N SER A 20 -22.91 -0.50 12.20
CA SER A 20 -22.51 -1.92 12.19
C SER A 20 -21.09 -2.07 11.61
N LEU A 21 -20.27 -2.94 12.20
CA LEU A 21 -18.96 -3.30 11.67
C LEU A 21 -18.99 -4.55 10.77
N VAL A 22 -20.18 -5.11 10.54
CA VAL A 22 -20.37 -6.30 9.69
C VAL A 22 -20.49 -5.88 8.22
N SER A 23 -19.80 -6.57 7.32
CA SER A 23 -19.95 -6.40 5.86
C SER A 23 -21.41 -6.56 5.42
N GLN A 24 -21.88 -5.68 4.51
CA GLN A 24 -23.27 -5.67 4.02
C GLN A 24 -23.63 -6.89 3.15
N ASP A 25 -22.67 -7.76 2.80
CA ASP A 25 -22.92 -8.98 2.01
C ASP A 25 -23.65 -10.08 2.80
N GLY A 26 -23.87 -9.89 4.11
CA GLY A 26 -24.56 -10.87 4.96
C GLY A 26 -23.81 -12.20 5.10
N LYS A 27 -22.56 -12.28 4.63
CA LYS A 27 -21.73 -13.49 4.64
C LYS A 27 -20.74 -13.50 5.80
N GLY A 28 -21.02 -12.84 6.93
CA GLY A 28 -20.11 -12.86 8.09
C GLY A 28 -18.65 -12.52 7.77
N SER A 29 -18.39 -11.89 6.62
CA SER A 29 -17.05 -11.50 6.20
C SER A 29 -16.68 -10.27 7.01
N VAL A 30 -15.49 -10.31 7.60
CA VAL A 30 -14.80 -9.13 8.11
C VAL A 30 -14.74 -8.10 6.97
N LEU A 31 -14.83 -6.82 7.35
CA LEU A 31 -14.72 -5.65 6.48
C LEU A 31 -13.79 -5.92 5.28
N GLN A 32 -14.36 -5.99 4.08
CA GLN A 32 -13.59 -6.25 2.86
C GLN A 32 -12.58 -5.12 2.66
N GLY A 33 -11.29 -5.46 2.66
CA GLY A 33 -10.25 -4.58 2.15
C GLY A 33 -10.47 -4.29 0.68
N ALA A 34 -9.97 -3.14 0.23
CA ALA A 34 -9.69 -2.94 -1.18
C ALA A 34 -8.86 -4.12 -1.71
N PRO A 35 -9.04 -4.55 -2.98
CA PRO A 35 -8.32 -5.68 -3.54
C PRO A 35 -6.82 -5.51 -3.30
N VAL A 36 -6.20 -6.58 -2.79
CA VAL A 36 -4.74 -6.71 -2.67
C VAL A 36 -4.17 -6.40 -4.05
N ALA A 37 -3.47 -5.28 -4.17
CA ALA A 37 -2.64 -5.02 -5.34
C ALA A 37 -1.46 -5.98 -5.26
N GLU A 38 -1.62 -7.17 -5.83
CA GLU A 38 -0.47 -7.94 -6.30
C GLU A 38 0.29 -7.05 -7.29
N ASP A 39 1.58 -6.86 -7.01
CA ASP A 39 2.52 -6.06 -7.79
C ASP A 39 2.30 -4.53 -7.72
N SER A 40 2.94 -3.89 -6.73
CA SER A 40 3.11 -2.43 -6.64
C SER A 40 4.15 -1.93 -7.64
N SER A 41 3.96 -2.26 -8.91
CA SER A 41 4.50 -1.55 -10.05
C SER A 41 3.36 -1.28 -11.05
N ASN A 42 2.66 -0.17 -10.82
CA ASN A 42 1.51 0.37 -11.58
C ASN A 42 0.10 0.03 -11.04
N SER A 43 -0.27 0.64 -9.91
CA SER A 43 -1.67 0.95 -9.64
C SER A 43 -1.89 2.46 -9.72
N ALA A 44 -2.01 2.96 -10.96
CA ALA A 44 -2.67 4.23 -11.20
C ALA A 44 -4.16 4.02 -10.92
N ASP A 45 -4.63 4.65 -9.86
CA ASP A 45 -6.02 4.62 -9.44
C ASP A 45 -6.92 5.08 -10.61
N GLN A 46 -7.70 4.14 -11.15
CA GLN A 46 -8.61 4.38 -12.24
C GLN A 46 -9.84 5.14 -11.73
N SER A 47 -9.73 6.46 -11.69
CA SER A 47 -10.91 7.32 -11.67
C SER A 47 -10.64 8.70 -12.26
N SER A 48 -10.09 8.77 -13.47
CA SER A 48 -10.25 9.91 -14.41
C SER A 48 -9.54 9.64 -15.74
N ALA A 49 -10.23 8.99 -16.68
CA ALA A 49 -9.85 9.04 -18.09
C ALA A 49 -11.09 9.43 -18.89
N MET A 50 -11.30 10.75 -18.97
CA MET A 50 -12.25 11.36 -19.89
C MET A 50 -11.70 11.18 -21.31
N GLU A 51 -12.56 10.67 -22.21
CA GLU A 51 -12.27 10.42 -23.62
C GLU A 51 -11.53 11.57 -24.30
N LEU A 52 -10.40 11.26 -24.94
CA LEU A 52 -9.86 12.08 -26.03
C LEU A 52 -9.67 11.21 -27.28
N SER A 53 -10.64 11.34 -28.19
CA SER A 53 -10.56 11.22 -29.65
C SER A 53 -9.43 10.36 -30.24
N ARG A 54 -9.78 9.14 -30.68
CA ARG A 54 -8.95 8.35 -31.61
C ARG A 54 -9.08 8.91 -33.02
N VAL A 55 -8.10 9.68 -33.46
CA VAL A 55 -7.77 9.80 -34.89
C VAL A 55 -6.93 8.59 -35.27
N THR A 56 -7.46 7.79 -36.19
CA THR A 56 -6.83 6.59 -36.74
C THR A 56 -5.64 6.97 -37.62
N SER A 57 -4.44 6.52 -37.26
CA SER A 57 -3.31 6.43 -38.18
C SER A 57 -2.72 5.02 -38.09
N SER A 58 -2.68 4.36 -39.23
CA SER A 58 -2.22 2.99 -39.40
C SER A 58 -0.70 2.97 -39.41
N ILE A 59 -0.10 2.31 -38.42
CA ILE A 59 1.32 1.93 -38.44
C ILE A 59 1.39 0.45 -38.08
N ALA A 60 2.10 -0.30 -38.92
CA ALA A 60 2.18 -1.75 -38.95
C ALA A 60 2.66 -2.38 -37.62
N PRO A 61 2.24 -3.62 -37.30
CA PRO A 61 2.69 -4.31 -36.10
C PRO A 61 4.18 -4.68 -36.24
N VAL A 62 5.03 -4.03 -35.46
CA VAL A 62 6.39 -4.51 -35.17
C VAL A 62 6.24 -5.55 -34.06
N ALA A 63 6.60 -6.79 -34.38
CA ALA A 63 6.57 -7.91 -33.45
C ALA A 63 7.63 -7.72 -32.35
N GLY A 64 7.19 -7.29 -31.18
CA GLY A 64 7.96 -7.34 -29.94
C GLY A 64 7.68 -8.67 -29.22
N TYR A 65 8.74 -9.41 -28.91
CA TYR A 65 8.69 -10.60 -28.06
C TYR A 65 8.40 -10.20 -26.60
N GLY A 66 7.15 -9.87 -26.31
CA GLY A 66 6.59 -9.87 -24.97
C GLY A 66 5.98 -11.24 -24.72
N GLY A 67 6.63 -12.05 -23.88
CA GLY A 67 6.16 -13.37 -23.48
C GLY A 67 4.92 -13.29 -22.60
N GLY A 68 3.77 -13.00 -23.20
CA GLY A 68 2.45 -13.36 -22.68
C GLY A 68 2.07 -14.68 -23.32
N GLY A 69 2.32 -15.79 -22.63
CA GLY A 69 1.90 -17.12 -23.05
C GLY A 69 0.37 -17.23 -23.02
N GLY A 70 -0.29 -16.79 -24.10
CA GLY A 70 -1.64 -17.22 -24.40
C GLY A 70 -1.61 -18.74 -24.59
N VAL A 71 -2.25 -19.46 -23.69
CA VAL A 71 -2.43 -20.91 -23.80
C VAL A 71 -3.27 -21.16 -25.05
N SER A 72 -2.61 -21.49 -26.16
CA SER A 72 -3.27 -22.07 -27.31
C SER A 72 -3.83 -23.42 -26.88
N THR A 73 -5.15 -23.54 -26.92
CA THR A 73 -5.85 -24.81 -26.79
C THR A 73 -5.41 -25.74 -27.92
N GLY A 74 -4.44 -26.61 -27.63
CA GLY A 74 -4.11 -27.73 -28.51
C GLY A 74 -2.63 -27.99 -28.72
N MET A 75 -1.89 -28.31 -27.66
CA MET A 75 -0.76 -29.26 -27.73
C MET A 75 -0.68 -30.04 -26.42
N VAL A 76 -1.26 -31.24 -26.42
CA VAL A 76 -1.05 -32.23 -25.36
C VAL A 76 0.36 -32.80 -25.58
N GLY A 77 1.28 -32.49 -24.67
CA GLY A 77 2.67 -32.94 -24.77
C GLY A 77 3.49 -32.62 -23.51
N GLU A 78 3.40 -33.53 -22.55
CA GLU A 78 4.44 -33.93 -21.58
C GLU A 78 5.09 -32.85 -20.65
N LYS A 79 4.74 -32.98 -19.36
CA LYS A 79 5.47 -32.53 -18.15
C LYS A 79 5.68 -31.02 -17.96
N MET A 80 4.61 -30.33 -17.53
CA MET A 80 4.73 -29.26 -16.55
C MET A 80 4.53 -29.89 -15.16
N ILE A 81 5.61 -30.27 -14.47
CA ILE A 81 5.55 -30.69 -13.05
C ILE A 81 6.12 -29.52 -12.24
N TRP A 82 5.34 -28.45 -12.11
CA TRP A 82 5.38 -27.68 -10.88
C TRP A 82 4.43 -28.42 -9.93
N PRO A 83 4.89 -29.09 -8.86
CA PRO A 83 3.96 -29.63 -7.88
C PRO A 83 3.11 -28.47 -7.38
N GLY A 84 1.80 -28.56 -7.57
CA GLY A 84 0.88 -27.61 -6.97
C GLY A 84 1.13 -27.56 -5.46
N PRO A 85 1.08 -26.38 -4.82
CA PRO A 85 1.32 -26.26 -3.38
C PRO A 85 0.40 -27.22 -2.63
N ALA A 86 0.95 -27.87 -1.59
CA ALA A 86 0.19 -28.74 -0.72
C ALA A 86 -0.95 -27.94 -0.07
N PRO A 87 -2.13 -28.55 0.17
CA PRO A 87 -3.17 -27.89 0.93
C PRO A 87 -2.66 -27.61 2.36
N ILE A 88 -2.98 -26.42 2.87
CA ILE A 88 -2.50 -25.95 4.17
C ILE A 88 -3.61 -26.11 5.20
N ALA A 89 -3.27 -26.62 6.39
CA ALA A 89 -4.15 -26.62 7.55
C ALA A 89 -3.54 -25.78 8.67
N TYR A 90 -4.34 -24.90 9.26
CA TYR A 90 -3.91 -24.11 10.42
C TYR A 90 -4.31 -24.83 11.70
N LYS A 91 -3.37 -24.94 12.63
CA LYS A 91 -3.60 -25.61 13.92
C LYS A 91 -3.07 -24.78 15.06
N TYR A 92 -3.92 -24.51 16.05
CA TYR A 92 -3.51 -23.78 17.23
C TYR A 92 -2.64 -24.63 18.17
N THR A 93 -1.51 -24.04 18.56
CA THR A 93 -0.50 -24.65 19.43
C THR A 93 0.04 -23.69 20.49
N GLY A 94 -0.53 -22.47 20.56
CA GLY A 94 -0.14 -21.45 21.52
C GLY A 94 -0.53 -21.76 22.97
N ASP A 95 -0.04 -20.92 23.87
CA ASP A 95 -0.37 -20.90 25.29
C ASP A 95 -1.81 -20.40 25.53
N GLU A 96 -2.44 -20.91 26.59
CA GLU A 96 -3.76 -20.44 27.05
C GLU A 96 -3.79 -18.92 27.25
N PHE A 97 -4.87 -18.27 26.79
CA PHE A 97 -5.04 -16.83 26.87
C PHE A 97 -6.47 -16.45 27.28
N THR A 98 -6.64 -15.21 27.76
CA THR A 98 -7.91 -14.66 28.24
C THR A 98 -8.27 -13.38 27.52
N LEU A 99 -9.56 -13.15 27.31
CA LEU A 99 -10.11 -11.95 26.68
C LEU A 99 -10.88 -11.15 27.74
N GLU A 100 -10.16 -10.32 28.50
CA GLU A 100 -10.72 -9.64 29.68
C GLU A 100 -11.56 -8.39 29.32
N ASN A 101 -11.33 -7.81 28.15
CA ASN A 101 -12.02 -6.60 27.72
C ASN A 101 -13.36 -6.96 27.05
N SER A 102 -14.47 -6.57 27.68
CA SER A 102 -15.81 -6.70 27.08
C SER A 102 -16.07 -5.68 25.97
N THR A 103 -15.22 -4.66 25.84
CA THR A 103 -15.31 -3.63 24.81
C THR A 103 -13.94 -3.35 24.18
N VAL A 104 -13.96 -2.94 22.92
CA VAL A 104 -12.78 -2.48 22.16
C VAL A 104 -13.05 -1.11 21.57
N ASN A 105 -12.00 -0.29 21.46
CA ASN A 105 -12.06 0.97 20.76
C ASN A 105 -11.83 0.71 19.27
N VAL A 106 -12.79 1.13 18.46
CA VAL A 106 -12.63 1.27 17.01
C VAL A 106 -12.39 2.74 16.73
N MET A 107 -11.43 3.04 15.86
CA MET A 107 -11.15 4.40 15.46
C MET A 107 -11.71 4.64 14.06
N ARG A 108 -11.92 5.90 13.70
CA ARG A 108 -12.24 6.31 12.33
C ARG A 108 -11.36 7.49 11.99
N ARG A 109 -10.60 7.41 10.90
CA ARG A 109 -9.77 8.54 10.49
C ARG A 109 -10.65 9.69 9.98
N VAL A 110 -10.45 10.87 10.56
CA VAL A 110 -11.06 12.13 10.14
C VAL A 110 -10.28 12.66 8.94
N LYS A 111 -10.96 12.69 7.79
CA LYS A 111 -10.38 13.14 6.51
C LYS A 111 -10.45 14.66 6.35
N GLY A 112 -9.55 15.24 5.55
CA GLY A 112 -9.28 16.68 5.39
C GLY A 112 -10.35 17.56 4.73
N TYR A 113 -11.64 17.22 4.85
CA TYR A 113 -12.77 17.88 4.16
C TYR A 113 -12.84 19.40 4.38
N GLN A 114 -12.40 19.91 5.53
CA GLN A 114 -12.38 21.36 5.81
C GLN A 114 -11.31 22.10 5.00
N ALA A 115 -10.12 21.52 4.82
CA ALA A 115 -9.06 22.12 4.01
C ALA A 115 -9.45 22.21 2.53
N SER A 116 -10.12 21.16 2.01
CA SER A 116 -10.67 21.13 0.65
C SER A 116 -11.65 22.29 0.38
N GLN A 117 -12.61 22.52 1.28
CA GLN A 117 -13.60 23.60 1.13
C GLN A 117 -12.97 25.00 1.19
N ASN A 118 -12.05 25.21 2.13
CA ASN A 118 -11.35 26.49 2.26
C ASN A 118 -10.57 26.82 0.98
N LEU A 119 -9.89 25.82 0.41
CA LEU A 119 -9.17 26.01 -0.84
C LEU A 119 -10.12 26.20 -2.04
N ALA A 120 -11.23 25.47 -2.11
CA ALA A 120 -12.24 25.63 -3.15
C ALA A 120 -12.80 27.06 -3.19
N ASN A 121 -13.05 27.65 -2.02
CA ASN A 121 -13.48 29.05 -1.90
C ASN A 121 -12.41 30.03 -2.42
N MET A 122 -11.14 29.76 -2.12
CA MET A 122 -10.03 30.58 -2.60
C MET A 122 -9.88 30.49 -4.14
N ILE A 123 -9.86 29.28 -4.70
CA ILE A 123 -9.71 29.06 -6.14
C ILE A 123 -10.93 29.54 -6.92
N GLY A 124 -12.15 29.36 -6.37
CA GLY A 124 -13.37 29.87 -6.99
C GLY A 124 -13.37 31.39 -7.15
N SER A 125 -12.55 32.11 -6.39
CA SER A 125 -12.37 33.57 -6.54
C SER A 125 -11.35 33.96 -7.62
N MET A 126 -10.55 33.02 -8.12
CA MET A 126 -9.52 33.28 -9.12
C MET A 126 -10.12 33.44 -10.52
N ASN A 127 -9.63 34.43 -11.26
CA ASN A 127 -9.96 34.58 -12.67
C ASN A 127 -8.95 33.80 -13.52
N LEU A 128 -9.38 32.66 -14.06
CA LEU A 128 -8.56 31.82 -14.94
C LEU A 128 -8.58 32.28 -16.41
N GLY A 129 -9.34 33.32 -16.75
CA GLY A 129 -9.46 33.86 -18.12
C GLY A 129 -10.22 32.97 -19.11
N ILE A 130 -10.49 31.71 -18.76
CA ILE A 130 -11.15 30.72 -19.63
C ILE A 130 -12.52 30.28 -19.11
N ILE A 131 -12.74 30.32 -17.79
CA ILE A 131 -13.96 29.81 -17.15
C ILE A 131 -14.24 30.58 -15.86
N ASN A 132 -15.52 30.82 -15.59
CA ASN A 132 -15.98 31.35 -14.31
C ASN A 132 -16.30 30.21 -13.35
N LEU A 133 -15.37 29.90 -12.44
CA LEU A 133 -15.56 28.83 -11.45
C LEU A 133 -16.68 29.12 -10.44
N LYS A 134 -17.07 30.40 -10.24
CA LYS A 134 -18.21 30.76 -9.37
C LYS A 134 -19.57 30.36 -9.94
N ALA A 135 -19.63 30.03 -11.23
CA ALA A 135 -20.86 29.56 -11.86
C ALA A 135 -21.24 28.13 -11.43
N PHE A 136 -20.33 27.42 -10.78
CA PHE A 136 -20.53 26.06 -10.28
C PHE A 136 -20.83 26.08 -8.78
N SER A 137 -21.82 25.30 -8.36
CA SER A 137 -22.22 25.15 -6.95
C SER A 137 -21.63 23.88 -6.34
N GLN A 138 -21.35 23.91 -5.03
CA GLN A 138 -20.86 22.75 -4.26
C GLN A 138 -19.53 22.18 -4.78
N THR A 139 -18.66 23.08 -5.28
CA THR A 139 -17.33 22.73 -5.75
C THR A 139 -16.40 22.36 -4.59
N GLN A 140 -15.58 21.33 -4.78
CA GLN A 140 -14.52 20.93 -3.87
C GLN A 140 -13.21 20.73 -4.63
N VAL A 141 -12.08 20.97 -3.96
CA VAL A 141 -10.76 20.62 -4.52
C VAL A 141 -10.41 19.24 -4.02
N GLN A 142 -10.29 18.28 -4.94
CA GLN A 142 -9.93 16.91 -4.58
C GLN A 142 -8.41 16.73 -4.51
N ASN A 143 -7.71 17.14 -5.56
CA ASN A 143 -6.27 16.93 -5.69
C ASN A 143 -5.55 18.24 -6.02
N ILE A 144 -4.36 18.42 -5.46
CA ILE A 144 -3.38 19.43 -5.88
C ILE A 144 -2.12 18.68 -6.28
N ASN A 145 -1.60 19.00 -7.46
CA ASN A 145 -0.33 18.47 -7.92
C ASN A 145 0.67 19.62 -7.99
N LEU A 146 1.80 19.48 -7.30
CA LEU A 146 2.92 20.40 -7.34
C LEU A 146 4.10 19.69 -8.01
N VAL A 147 4.84 20.40 -8.84
CA VAL A 147 5.98 19.84 -9.57
C VAL A 147 7.19 20.72 -9.34
N GLU A 148 8.28 20.13 -8.84
CA GLU A 148 9.56 20.82 -8.78
C GLU A 148 10.27 20.75 -10.13
N ASP A 149 10.54 21.92 -10.70
CA ASP A 149 11.19 22.07 -11.99
C ASP A 149 12.72 22.28 -11.83
N LYS A 150 13.40 21.24 -11.34
CA LYS A 150 14.85 21.23 -11.10
C LYS A 150 15.36 19.80 -11.15
N ASP A 151 16.67 19.61 -11.33
CA ASP A 151 17.30 18.28 -11.27
C ASP A 151 16.95 17.55 -9.97
N PHE A 152 16.54 16.28 -10.09
CA PHE A 152 16.00 15.47 -8.99
C PHE A 152 14.78 16.10 -8.30
N GLY A 153 13.97 16.86 -9.05
CA GLY A 153 12.73 17.44 -8.57
C GLY A 153 11.65 16.40 -8.32
N TYR A 154 10.67 16.73 -7.49
CA TYR A 154 9.57 15.85 -7.15
C TYR A 154 8.24 16.26 -7.78
N TYR A 155 7.42 15.27 -8.06
CA TYR A 155 5.99 15.41 -8.22
C TYR A 155 5.32 15.15 -6.86
N ILE A 156 4.56 16.12 -6.35
CA ILE A 156 3.90 16.05 -5.05
C ILE A 156 2.39 16.08 -5.31
N ASN A 157 1.70 15.01 -4.91
CA ASN A 157 0.25 14.96 -4.92
C ASN A 157 -0.28 15.18 -3.50
N ILE A 158 -1.25 16.07 -3.38
CA ILE A 158 -1.98 16.33 -2.14
C ILE A 158 -3.43 16.00 -2.42
N ASN A 159 -3.90 14.89 -1.86
CA ASN A 159 -5.28 14.49 -1.92
C ASN A 159 -6.01 15.05 -0.69
N LEU A 160 -6.81 16.09 -0.90
CA LEU A 160 -7.56 16.77 0.15
C LEU A 160 -8.83 16.02 0.54
N TYR A 161 -9.28 15.08 -0.30
CA TYR A 161 -10.45 14.26 0.00
C TYR A 161 -10.13 13.20 1.06
N ASP A 162 -8.98 12.51 0.92
CA ASP A 162 -8.53 11.51 1.88
C ASP A 162 -7.53 12.07 2.91
N GLY A 163 -7.07 13.31 2.74
CA GLY A 163 -6.10 13.95 3.63
C GLY A 163 -4.71 13.31 3.55
N THR A 164 -4.32 12.81 2.37
CA THR A 164 -3.00 12.22 2.13
C THR A 164 -2.12 13.09 1.26
N ILE A 165 -0.81 12.89 1.42
CA ILE A 165 0.23 13.49 0.60
C ILE A 165 1.11 12.36 0.10
N SER A 166 1.41 12.37 -1.19
CA SER A 166 2.45 11.52 -1.75
C SER A 166 3.46 12.35 -2.51
N LEU A 167 4.67 11.83 -2.57
CA LEU A 167 5.78 12.42 -3.30
C LEU A 167 6.38 11.33 -4.16
N ASN A 168 6.69 11.66 -5.42
CA ASN A 168 7.30 10.74 -6.37
C ASN A 168 8.37 11.50 -7.18
N GLU A 169 9.28 10.76 -7.79
CA GLU A 169 10.25 11.30 -8.74
C GLU A 169 9.50 12.05 -9.85
N ASN A 170 9.92 13.27 -10.17
CA ASN A 170 9.53 13.88 -11.43
C ASN A 170 10.39 13.27 -12.53
N TRP A 171 9.89 12.25 -13.22
CA TRP A 171 10.65 11.48 -14.21
C TRP A 171 11.31 12.32 -15.32
N GLU A 172 10.76 13.50 -15.64
CA GLU A 172 11.34 14.44 -16.62
C GLU A 172 12.62 15.11 -16.12
N ARG A 173 12.81 15.14 -14.81
CA ARG A 173 13.91 15.83 -14.10
C ARG A 173 14.85 14.88 -13.36
N TRP A 174 14.53 13.59 -13.36
CA TRP A 174 15.40 12.54 -12.86
C TRP A 174 16.15 11.93 -14.03
N ASP A 175 17.48 11.80 -13.88
CA ASP A 175 18.27 11.03 -14.83
C ASP A 175 17.73 9.58 -14.81
N ASN A 176 17.35 9.08 -15.97
CA ASN A 176 16.76 7.75 -16.09
C ASN A 176 17.39 7.03 -17.29
N LEU A 177 17.52 5.71 -17.17
CA LEU A 177 18.21 4.91 -18.19
C LEU A 177 17.51 4.97 -19.55
N ASN A 178 16.20 5.17 -19.60
CA ASN A 178 15.48 5.29 -20.86
C ASN A 178 15.97 6.50 -21.67
N THR A 179 16.11 7.65 -21.02
CA THR A 179 16.62 8.88 -21.64
C THR A 179 18.10 8.77 -21.96
N LYS A 180 18.88 8.15 -21.06
CA LYS A 180 20.34 8.01 -21.19
C LYS A 180 20.76 7.01 -22.27
N CYS A 181 20.12 5.85 -22.31
CA CYS A 181 20.51 4.72 -23.14
C CYS A 181 19.69 4.59 -24.43
N GLY A 182 18.44 5.10 -24.46
CA GLY A 182 17.57 4.97 -25.63
C GLY A 182 17.41 3.51 -26.04
N SER A 183 17.89 3.16 -27.24
CA SER A 183 17.87 1.79 -27.78
C SER A 183 19.21 1.04 -27.67
N ASP A 184 20.21 1.58 -26.95
CA ASP A 184 21.52 0.94 -26.78
C ASP A 184 21.51 -0.09 -25.63
N GLN A 185 21.38 -1.38 -25.97
CA GLN A 185 21.40 -2.47 -25.00
C GLN A 185 22.69 -2.52 -24.18
N ARG A 186 23.84 -2.19 -24.79
CA ARG A 186 25.12 -2.22 -24.08
C ARG A 186 25.17 -1.15 -23.00
N CYS A 187 24.56 0.01 -23.26
CA CYS A 187 24.38 1.04 -22.24
C CYS A 187 23.56 0.54 -21.05
N TYR A 188 22.46 -0.19 -21.28
CA TYR A 188 21.70 -0.80 -20.17
C TYR A 188 22.53 -1.81 -19.39
N ASP A 189 23.25 -2.69 -20.07
CA ASP A 189 24.08 -3.72 -19.44
C ASP A 189 25.19 -3.10 -18.58
N ASP A 190 25.85 -2.04 -19.09
CA ASP A 190 26.90 -1.31 -18.38
C ASP A 190 26.36 -0.50 -17.19
N ASN A 191 25.07 -0.16 -17.18
CA ASN A 191 24.42 0.60 -16.10
C ASN A 191 23.50 -0.26 -15.20
N ARG A 192 23.48 -1.58 -15.39
CA ARG A 192 22.71 -2.51 -14.56
C ARG A 192 23.23 -2.49 -13.13
N LEU A 193 22.33 -2.31 -12.17
CA LEU A 193 22.65 -2.33 -10.75
C LEU A 193 23.14 -3.71 -10.33
N LYS A 194 24.15 -3.70 -9.45
CA LYS A 194 24.72 -4.89 -8.81
C LYS A 194 24.36 -4.87 -7.33
N LEU A 195 24.40 -6.05 -6.70
CA LEU A 195 24.16 -6.16 -5.26
C LEU A 195 25.10 -5.26 -4.44
N SER A 196 26.34 -5.05 -4.91
CA SER A 196 27.30 -4.13 -4.29
C SER A 196 26.92 -2.65 -4.36
N ASP A 197 26.00 -2.28 -5.25
CA ASP A 197 25.53 -0.89 -5.39
C ASP A 197 24.43 -0.57 -4.36
N VAL A 198 23.79 -1.60 -3.80
CA VAL A 198 22.76 -1.48 -2.77
C VAL A 198 23.40 -0.99 -1.46
N PRO A 199 22.97 0.18 -0.93
CA PRO A 199 23.45 0.64 0.37
C PRO A 199 23.06 -0.33 1.49
N SER A 200 23.80 -0.29 2.61
CA SER A 200 23.40 -1.02 3.81
C SER A 200 22.10 -0.48 4.40
N ASP A 201 21.40 -1.29 5.19
CA ASP A 201 20.14 -0.90 5.81
C ASP A 201 20.28 0.38 6.66
N ASP A 202 21.35 0.51 7.43
CA ASP A 202 21.68 1.73 8.20
C ASP A 202 21.83 2.98 7.30
N GLU A 203 22.39 2.80 6.10
CA GLU A 203 22.60 3.91 5.16
C GLU A 203 21.28 4.29 4.47
N LEU A 204 20.43 3.31 4.14
CA LEU A 204 19.08 3.55 3.63
C LEU A 204 18.23 4.32 4.65
N ILE A 205 18.23 3.87 5.91
CA ILE A 205 17.53 4.53 7.01
C ILE A 205 18.07 5.95 7.22
N ARG A 206 19.39 6.16 7.14
CA ARG A 206 20.00 7.49 7.23
C ARG A 206 19.53 8.41 6.11
N ILE A 207 19.56 7.96 4.85
CA ILE A 207 19.09 8.74 3.69
C ILE A 207 17.63 9.15 3.87
N SER A 208 16.78 8.22 4.32
CA SER A 208 15.36 8.50 4.57
C SER A 208 15.16 9.50 5.72
N ASN A 209 15.84 9.32 6.85
CA ASN A 209 15.75 10.23 7.99
C ASN A 209 16.22 11.65 7.66
N ASP A 210 17.36 11.77 6.97
CA ASP A 210 17.92 13.06 6.56
C ASP A 210 16.93 13.80 5.66
N PHE A 211 16.30 13.09 4.70
CA PHE A 211 15.31 13.67 3.81
C PHE A 211 14.06 14.14 4.56
N LEU A 212 13.48 13.30 5.43
CA LEU A 212 12.30 13.65 6.22
C LEU A 212 12.58 14.87 7.11
N GLN A 213 13.75 14.90 7.75
CA GLN A 213 14.17 16.02 8.58
C GLN A 213 14.37 17.31 7.76
N GLU A 214 15.05 17.23 6.61
CA GLU A 214 15.28 18.38 5.71
C GLU A 214 13.97 18.99 5.22
N ARG A 215 12.96 18.14 4.97
CA ARG A 215 11.63 18.55 4.49
C ARG A 215 10.66 18.92 5.62
N GLY A 216 11.08 18.81 6.88
CA GLY A 216 10.26 19.14 8.05
C GLY A 216 9.12 18.17 8.30
N ILE A 217 9.21 16.95 7.76
CA ILE A 217 8.25 15.87 7.97
C ILE A 217 8.55 15.22 9.33
N GLY A 218 7.62 15.32 10.27
CA GLY A 218 7.79 14.74 11.60
C GLY A 218 7.60 13.22 11.59
N THR A 219 8.47 12.51 12.31
CA THR A 219 8.39 11.06 12.50
C THR A 219 7.97 10.64 13.92
N ASP A 220 7.51 11.59 14.73
CA ASP A 220 7.26 11.38 16.18
C ASP A 220 6.12 10.39 16.47
N THR A 221 5.27 10.15 15.48
CA THR A 221 4.11 9.23 15.56
C THR A 221 4.41 7.87 14.96
N TYR A 222 5.66 7.61 14.60
CA TYR A 222 6.08 6.39 13.97
C TYR A 222 7.12 5.67 14.84
N GLY A 223 7.13 4.35 14.74
CA GLY A 223 8.07 3.48 15.42
C GLY A 223 9.44 3.46 14.76
N THR A 224 10.24 2.47 15.16
CA THR A 224 11.58 2.25 14.60
C THR A 224 11.49 1.99 13.09
N ALA A 225 12.30 2.71 12.32
CA ALA A 225 12.39 2.52 10.88
C ALA A 225 12.99 1.15 10.54
N GLU A 226 12.47 0.50 9.51
CA GLU A 226 12.94 -0.80 9.03
C GLU A 226 13.03 -0.85 7.50
N VAL A 227 13.96 -1.62 6.96
CA VAL A 227 14.13 -1.79 5.51
C VAL A 227 13.33 -2.99 5.04
N ILE A 228 12.50 -2.79 4.01
CA ILE A 228 11.77 -3.89 3.36
C ILE A 228 12.73 -4.67 2.48
N ASN A 229 13.06 -5.89 2.90
CA ASN A 229 14.13 -6.71 2.32
C ASN A 229 13.64 -7.95 1.56
N ASP A 230 12.33 -8.12 1.36
CA ASP A 230 11.73 -9.31 0.74
C ASP A 230 12.26 -9.57 -0.68
N TRP A 231 12.71 -8.52 -1.38
CA TRP A 231 13.37 -8.62 -2.69
C TRP A 231 14.64 -9.51 -2.65
N ARG A 232 15.32 -9.60 -1.50
CA ARG A 232 16.50 -10.47 -1.33
C ARG A 232 16.12 -11.94 -1.35
N MET A 233 14.95 -12.31 -0.83
CA MET A 233 14.49 -13.70 -0.86
C MET A 233 14.33 -14.19 -2.30
N TRP A 234 13.80 -13.34 -3.19
CA TRP A 234 13.68 -13.66 -4.61
C TRP A 234 15.04 -13.71 -5.31
N LEU A 235 15.98 -12.84 -4.91
CA LEU A 235 17.34 -12.82 -5.44
C LEU A 235 18.09 -14.12 -5.17
N ASP A 236 17.96 -14.66 -3.94
CA ASP A 236 18.66 -15.87 -3.49
C ASP A 236 18.14 -17.15 -4.20
N GLN A 237 16.92 -17.10 -4.74
CA GLN A 237 16.33 -18.20 -5.50
C GLN A 237 16.72 -18.20 -6.98
N GLN A 238 17.32 -17.11 -7.48
CA GLN A 238 17.66 -16.96 -8.90
C GLN A 238 19.15 -17.23 -9.17
N PRO A 239 19.49 -17.86 -10.31
CA PRO A 239 20.86 -17.90 -10.80
C PRO A 239 21.43 -16.48 -10.97
N ALA A 240 22.74 -16.32 -10.71
CA ALA A 240 23.42 -15.02 -10.68
C ALA A 240 23.24 -14.18 -11.97
N GLU A 241 23.10 -14.83 -13.12
CA GLU A 241 22.85 -14.20 -14.41
C GLU A 241 21.46 -13.54 -14.54
N TYR A 242 20.48 -14.04 -13.79
CA TYR A 242 19.09 -13.56 -13.79
C TYR A 242 18.78 -12.62 -12.64
N GLN A 243 19.66 -12.54 -11.64
CA GLN A 243 19.50 -11.66 -10.48
C GLN A 243 19.26 -10.21 -10.89
N TYR A 244 18.09 -9.68 -10.56
CA TYR A 244 17.69 -8.31 -10.82
C TYR A 244 17.61 -7.52 -9.52
N ILE A 245 18.36 -6.41 -9.46
CA ILE A 245 18.32 -5.48 -8.33
C ILE A 245 17.32 -4.38 -8.66
N THR A 246 16.32 -4.21 -7.80
CA THR A 246 15.36 -3.11 -7.90
C THR A 246 16.07 -1.76 -7.82
N GLU A 247 15.60 -0.77 -8.57
CA GLU A 247 16.15 0.58 -8.51
C GLU A 247 15.77 1.32 -7.22
N THR A 248 14.71 0.88 -6.54
CA THR A 248 14.23 1.48 -5.30
C THR A 248 14.11 0.46 -4.18
N ILE A 249 14.52 0.86 -2.98
CA ILE A 249 14.34 0.07 -1.75
C ILE A 249 13.59 0.92 -0.74
N THR A 250 12.58 0.33 -0.10
CA THR A 250 11.68 1.03 0.82
C THR A 250 12.15 0.92 2.26
N VAL A 251 12.20 2.06 2.94
CA VAL A 251 12.28 2.17 4.40
C VAL A 251 10.87 2.44 4.92
N ARG A 252 10.37 1.57 5.79
CA ARG A 252 9.07 1.68 6.44
C ARG A 252 9.25 2.28 7.83
N TYR A 253 8.34 3.17 8.19
CA TYR A 253 8.18 3.77 9.50
C TYR A 253 6.78 3.37 10.01
N PRO A 254 6.67 2.35 10.88
CA PRO A 254 5.38 1.85 11.36
C PRO A 254 4.61 2.93 12.10
N LEU A 255 3.32 3.10 11.83
CA LEU A 255 2.46 4.05 12.52
C LEU A 255 2.17 3.57 13.94
N ILE A 256 2.31 4.47 14.91
CA ILE A 256 2.02 4.22 16.32
C ILE A 256 0.81 5.05 16.75
N ILE A 257 -0.22 4.36 17.26
CA ILE A 257 -1.38 4.99 17.87
C ILE A 257 -1.57 4.37 19.25
N ASN A 258 -1.70 5.20 20.30
CA ASN A 258 -1.79 4.73 21.69
C ASN A 258 -0.69 3.74 22.09
N ASN A 259 0.53 3.95 21.58
CA ASN A 259 1.70 3.10 21.84
C ASN A 259 1.63 1.68 21.23
N GLU A 260 0.67 1.44 20.34
CA GLU A 260 0.51 0.20 19.58
C GLU A 260 0.87 0.43 18.11
N VAL A 261 1.48 -0.59 17.49
CA VAL A 261 1.75 -0.61 16.05
C VAL A 261 0.44 -0.85 15.30
N VAL A 262 0.21 -0.08 14.25
CA VAL A 262 -0.89 -0.31 13.30
C VAL A 262 -0.41 -1.26 12.21
N TYR A 263 -1.20 -2.28 11.91
CA TYR A 263 -0.98 -3.24 10.83
C TYR A 263 -2.02 -3.06 9.74
N ASP A 264 -1.69 -3.46 8.52
CA ASP A 264 -2.68 -3.64 7.46
C ASP A 264 -3.33 -5.04 7.55
N GLN A 265 -4.26 -5.30 6.63
CA GLN A 265 -4.99 -6.58 6.57
C GLN A 265 -4.14 -7.80 6.24
N SER A 266 -2.93 -7.60 5.70
CA SER A 266 -1.98 -8.68 5.43
C SER A 266 -1.15 -9.04 6.66
N GLY A 267 -1.29 -8.31 7.77
CA GLY A 267 -0.44 -8.45 8.95
C GLY A 267 0.90 -7.73 8.81
N THR A 268 1.03 -6.85 7.81
CA THR A 268 2.23 -6.05 7.61
C THR A 268 2.10 -4.73 8.39
N PRO A 269 3.15 -4.25 9.09
CA PRO A 269 3.09 -2.94 9.73
C PRO A 269 2.69 -1.86 8.72
N TYR A 270 1.66 -1.08 9.05
CA TYR A 270 1.17 0.04 8.26
C TYR A 270 1.88 1.31 8.71
N GLY A 271 2.16 2.22 7.78
CA GLY A 271 2.71 3.53 8.13
C GLY A 271 3.32 4.27 6.95
N LEU A 272 4.32 5.08 7.26
CA LEU A 272 5.03 5.91 6.29
C LEU A 272 6.07 5.06 5.55
N SER A 273 6.00 5.07 4.22
CA SER A 273 6.94 4.37 3.34
C SER A 273 7.79 5.39 2.60
N VAL A 274 9.11 5.29 2.74
CA VAL A 274 10.10 6.14 2.07
C VAL A 274 10.96 5.28 1.17
N SER A 275 10.78 5.42 -0.14
CA SER A 275 11.58 4.69 -1.11
C SER A 275 12.87 5.44 -1.40
N VAL A 276 13.99 4.74 -1.41
CA VAL A 276 15.32 5.27 -1.77
C VAL A 276 15.72 4.70 -3.11
N ASN A 277 15.99 5.58 -4.08
CA ASN A 277 16.63 5.23 -5.33
C ASN A 277 18.09 4.82 -5.06
N VAL A 278 18.40 3.56 -5.32
CA VAL A 278 19.71 2.93 -5.08
C VAL A 278 20.81 3.58 -5.92
N ARG A 279 20.50 3.86 -7.19
CA ARG A 279 21.45 4.45 -8.14
C ARG A 279 21.92 5.83 -7.69
N TYR A 280 20.99 6.65 -7.23
CA TYR A 280 21.26 8.04 -6.87
C TYR A 280 21.44 8.28 -5.37
N LYS A 281 21.16 7.27 -4.54
CA LYS A 281 21.18 7.33 -3.07
C LYS A 281 20.34 8.50 -2.55
N ARG A 282 19.12 8.62 -3.08
CA ARG A 282 18.17 9.71 -2.83
C ARG A 282 16.78 9.15 -2.63
N VAL A 283 15.98 9.78 -1.79
CA VAL A 283 14.55 9.45 -1.67
C VAL A 283 13.88 9.65 -3.01
N SER A 284 13.22 8.62 -3.54
CA SER A 284 12.49 8.64 -4.80
C SER A 284 11.00 8.90 -4.59
N SER A 285 10.43 8.31 -3.54
CA SER A 285 9.02 8.46 -3.24
C SER A 285 8.72 8.41 -1.75
N ILE A 286 7.60 9.02 -1.39
CA ILE A 286 7.00 8.92 -0.06
C ILE A 286 5.52 8.61 -0.22
N TRP A 287 5.06 7.62 0.53
CA TRP A 287 3.67 7.20 0.65
C TRP A 287 3.28 7.05 2.12
N GLY A 288 1.99 7.08 2.42
CA GLY A 288 1.50 6.92 3.80
C GLY A 288 1.60 8.19 4.66
N LEU A 289 1.88 9.36 4.08
CA LEU A 289 1.68 10.63 4.78
C LEU A 289 0.20 10.96 4.79
N SER A 290 -0.44 10.81 5.94
CA SER A 290 -1.85 11.11 6.12
C SER A 290 -2.10 11.91 7.40
N SER A 291 -3.23 12.61 7.45
CA SER A 291 -3.69 13.29 8.66
C SER A 291 -3.99 12.27 9.76
N GLN A 292 -3.27 12.37 10.88
CA GLN A 292 -3.41 11.50 12.05
C GLN A 292 -4.50 12.03 12.99
N GLN A 293 -5.72 12.16 12.48
CA GLN A 293 -6.86 12.70 13.22
C GLN A 293 -7.92 11.62 13.27
N TYR A 294 -8.41 11.27 14.45
CA TYR A 294 -9.26 10.11 14.66
C TYR A 294 -10.45 10.43 15.57
N GLU A 295 -11.58 9.80 15.28
CA GLU A 295 -12.68 9.64 16.23
C GLU A 295 -12.62 8.23 16.80
N ALA A 296 -12.83 8.04 18.10
CA ALA A 296 -12.85 6.73 18.74
C ALA A 296 -14.24 6.39 19.29
N SER A 297 -14.70 5.17 19.03
CA SER A 297 -16.00 4.67 19.47
C SER A 297 -15.85 3.28 20.06
N GLU A 298 -16.54 3.02 21.18
CA GLU A 298 -16.54 1.72 21.84
C GLU A 298 -17.50 0.74 21.16
N TYR A 299 -17.04 -0.50 20.98
CA TYR A 299 -17.79 -1.63 20.45
C TYR A 299 -17.68 -2.84 21.38
N GLU A 300 -18.70 -3.68 21.41
CA GLU A 300 -18.68 -4.94 22.14
C GLU A 300 -17.61 -5.88 21.55
N ALA A 301 -16.78 -6.44 22.41
CA ALA A 301 -15.70 -7.35 22.02
C ALA A 301 -16.16 -8.81 22.04
N ILE A 302 -15.55 -9.65 21.21
CA ILE A 302 -15.68 -11.10 21.34
C ILE A 302 -14.86 -11.55 22.55
N THR A 303 -15.49 -12.22 23.50
CA THR A 303 -14.86 -12.75 24.72
C THR A 303 -14.75 -14.28 24.75
N ASP A 304 -15.27 -14.94 23.73
CA ASP A 304 -15.22 -16.40 23.56
C ASP A 304 -13.91 -16.82 22.88
N VAL A 305 -13.01 -17.40 23.68
CA VAL A 305 -11.68 -17.88 23.25
C VAL A 305 -11.80 -18.98 22.20
N ASP A 306 -12.71 -19.94 22.39
CA ASP A 306 -12.90 -21.07 21.47
C ASP A 306 -13.33 -20.56 20.09
N LYS A 307 -14.15 -19.50 20.06
CA LYS A 307 -14.56 -18.85 18.82
C LYS A 307 -13.40 -18.19 18.07
N ILE A 308 -12.46 -17.56 18.77
CA ILE A 308 -11.27 -16.94 18.14
C ILE A 308 -10.35 -18.03 17.58
N ILE A 309 -10.09 -19.09 18.34
CA ILE A 309 -9.26 -20.22 17.89
C ILE A 309 -9.89 -20.86 16.64
N ALA A 310 -11.19 -21.16 16.69
CA ALA A 310 -11.90 -21.75 15.56
C ALA A 310 -11.88 -20.86 14.31
N TYR A 311 -11.95 -19.54 14.48
CA TYR A 311 -11.82 -18.58 13.37
C TYR A 311 -10.43 -18.60 12.74
N ALA A 312 -9.38 -18.64 13.57
CA ALA A 312 -8.00 -18.69 13.11
C ALA A 312 -7.68 -20.03 12.40
N GLU A 313 -8.10 -21.16 12.97
CA GLU A 313 -7.92 -22.49 12.36
C GLU A 313 -8.68 -22.64 11.03
N ALA A 314 -9.76 -21.88 10.83
CA ALA A 314 -10.48 -21.80 9.56
C ALA A 314 -9.79 -20.91 8.50
N GLY A 315 -8.61 -20.35 8.79
CA GLY A 315 -7.86 -19.48 7.88
C GLY A 315 -8.18 -17.99 8.03
N GLY A 316 -8.81 -17.57 9.13
CA GLY A 316 -9.02 -16.16 9.45
C GLY A 316 -9.80 -15.39 8.38
N MET A 317 -9.31 -14.19 8.03
CA MET A 317 -9.98 -13.29 7.07
C MET A 317 -9.96 -13.81 5.63
N THR A 318 -8.93 -14.57 5.26
CA THR A 318 -8.79 -15.12 3.91
C THR A 318 -9.60 -16.41 3.72
N GLY A 319 -10.05 -17.02 4.82
CA GLY A 319 -10.65 -18.33 4.81
C GLY A 319 -9.64 -19.42 4.45
N PRO A 320 -10.11 -20.65 4.21
CA PRO A 320 -9.24 -21.78 3.91
C PRO A 320 -8.60 -21.63 2.52
N VAL A 321 -7.27 -21.72 2.47
CA VAL A 321 -6.52 -21.73 1.21
C VAL A 321 -6.57 -23.14 0.63
N TYR A 322 -7.59 -23.42 -0.19
CA TYR A 322 -7.65 -24.65 -0.97
C TYR A 322 -7.00 -24.44 -2.34
N TYR A 323 -5.86 -25.10 -2.55
CA TYR A 323 -5.45 -25.40 -3.90
C TYR A 323 -6.16 -26.69 -4.30
N GLU A 324 -7.19 -26.59 -5.15
CA GLU A 324 -7.78 -27.77 -5.79
C GLU A 324 -6.71 -28.41 -6.70
N VAL A 325 -5.99 -29.38 -6.14
CA VAL A 325 -5.15 -30.26 -6.94
C VAL A 325 -6.07 -31.33 -7.50
N ASP A 326 -6.50 -31.12 -8.75
CA ASP A 326 -7.35 -32.04 -9.49
C ASP A 326 -6.70 -33.45 -9.48
N GLY A 327 -7.33 -34.40 -8.77
CA GLY A 327 -6.86 -35.78 -8.62
C GLY A 327 -6.02 -36.11 -7.37
N ALA A 328 -5.75 -35.18 -6.45
CA ALA A 328 -5.02 -35.49 -5.21
C ALA A 328 -5.98 -35.89 -4.07
N THR A 329 -6.52 -37.11 -4.12
CA THR A 329 -7.36 -37.66 -3.05
C THR A 329 -6.61 -38.00 -1.74
N ASN A 330 -5.31 -37.68 -1.64
CA ASN A 330 -4.45 -37.98 -0.49
C ASN A 330 -3.31 -36.94 -0.30
N ALA A 331 -3.53 -35.66 -0.64
CA ALA A 331 -2.53 -34.65 -0.31
C ALA A 331 -2.44 -34.51 1.22
N ALA A 332 -1.28 -34.83 1.80
CA ALA A 332 -1.02 -34.57 3.21
C ALA A 332 -1.04 -33.04 3.40
N TYR A 333 -1.87 -32.58 4.33
CA TYR A 333 -1.88 -31.16 4.68
C TYR A 333 -0.53 -30.80 5.31
N GLU A 334 0.08 -29.71 4.87
CA GLU A 334 1.12 -29.07 5.66
C GLU A 334 0.44 -28.30 6.79
N ASN A 335 0.77 -28.68 8.03
CA ASN A 335 0.25 -28.01 9.21
C ASN A 335 1.06 -26.74 9.45
N ILE A 336 0.39 -25.60 9.42
CA ILE A 336 0.93 -24.35 9.93
C ILE A 336 0.49 -24.23 11.38
N GLU A 337 1.48 -24.22 12.28
CA GLU A 337 1.27 -24.06 13.72
C GLU A 337 1.01 -22.59 14.04
N LEU A 338 -0.16 -22.31 14.61
CA LEU A 338 -0.54 -20.99 15.10
C LEU A 338 -0.12 -20.86 16.57
N GLY A 339 0.58 -19.76 16.89
CA GLY A 339 0.94 -19.38 18.25
C GLY A 339 -0.18 -18.66 18.99
N THR A 340 0.13 -18.16 20.19
CA THR A 340 -0.80 -17.34 20.99
C THR A 340 -1.10 -16.03 20.26
N PRO A 341 -2.37 -15.61 20.15
CA PRO A 341 -2.72 -14.36 19.48
C PRO A 341 -2.29 -13.13 20.29
N GLU A 342 -2.08 -12.03 19.58
CA GLU A 342 -1.75 -10.72 20.16
C GLU A 342 -2.86 -9.71 19.83
N TYR A 343 -3.06 -8.74 20.74
CA TYR A 343 -3.94 -7.60 20.47
C TYR A 343 -3.17 -6.54 19.69
N VAL A 344 -3.65 -6.19 18.51
CA VAL A 344 -3.02 -5.21 17.63
C VAL A 344 -4.05 -4.24 17.06
N LEU A 345 -3.59 -3.09 16.58
CA LEU A 345 -4.40 -2.22 15.74
C LEU A 345 -4.29 -2.68 14.29
N ILE A 346 -5.42 -2.80 13.61
CA ILE A 346 -5.50 -3.17 12.20
C ILE A 346 -6.27 -2.09 11.45
N GLN A 347 -5.70 -1.59 10.35
CA GLN A 347 -6.38 -0.68 9.44
C GLN A 347 -7.37 -1.45 8.57
N LEU A 348 -8.64 -1.06 8.61
CA LEU A 348 -9.69 -1.66 7.80
C LEU A 348 -10.43 -0.58 7.00
N TYR A 349 -10.92 -0.95 5.82
CA TYR A 349 -11.84 -0.10 5.07
C TYR A 349 -13.26 -0.63 5.22
N ASN A 350 -14.14 0.20 5.76
CA ASN A 350 -15.57 -0.08 5.85
C ASN A 350 -16.32 0.69 4.76
N TYR A 351 -16.90 -0.04 3.82
CA TYR A 351 -17.71 0.52 2.74
C TYR A 351 -19.19 0.50 3.13
N GLN A 352 -19.75 1.67 3.43
CA GLN A 352 -21.16 1.84 3.77
C GLN A 352 -21.73 3.05 3.05
N ASP A 353 -22.95 2.93 2.52
CA ASP A 353 -23.65 4.04 1.85
C ASP A 353 -22.82 4.72 0.74
N ASN A 354 -22.09 3.93 -0.05
CA ASN A 354 -21.14 4.40 -1.07
C ASN A 354 -20.02 5.30 -0.54
N LYS A 355 -19.70 5.19 0.76
CA LYS A 355 -18.57 5.87 1.41
C LYS A 355 -17.59 4.83 1.94
N SER A 356 -16.31 5.07 1.68
CA SER A 356 -15.23 4.32 2.29
C SER A 356 -14.74 5.05 3.54
N ASN A 357 -14.95 4.42 4.70
CA ASN A 357 -14.41 4.85 5.97
C ASN A 357 -13.19 4.01 6.30
N GLU A 358 -12.11 4.67 6.68
CA GLU A 358 -10.93 4.00 7.23
C GLU A 358 -11.16 3.86 8.74
N LEU A 359 -11.14 2.63 9.23
CA LEU A 359 -11.33 2.24 10.62
C LEU A 359 -10.06 1.67 11.22
#